data_AF-A0A354C3S7-F1
#
_entry.id   AF-A0A354C3S7-F1
#
_cell.length_a   1.000
_cell.length_b   1.000
_cell.length_c   1.000
_cell.angle_alpha   90.00
_cell.angle_beta   90.00
_cell.angle_gamma   90.00
#
_symmetry.space_group_name_H-M   'P 1'
#
loop_
_entity.id
_entity.type
_entity.pdbx_description
1 polymer ?
#
loop_
_entity_poly.entity_id
_entity_poly.type
_entity_poly.pdbx_seq_one_letter_code
_entity_poly.pdbx_strand_id
1 'polypeptide(L)' 'MPSHNITIHKHMTVLDVVSQYHGTDAVFQRYDVLAGECICCCCLFETLETLCLKYGFDVEILIDEITEATVYSTSPEPRK' A
#
# COMPACT_ATOMS: atom_id res chain seq x y z
N MET A 1 -16.66 19.82 5.74
CA MET A 1 -15.34 19.93 6.41
C MET A 1 -14.91 18.50 6.73
N PRO A 2 -14.10 17.81 5.92
CA PRO A 2 -13.87 16.39 6.14
C PRO A 2 -12.79 16.18 7.20
N SER A 3 -13.14 15.38 8.19
CA SER A 3 -12.27 14.77 9.18
C SER A 3 -11.38 13.73 8.49
N HIS A 4 -10.06 13.87 8.58
CA HIS A 4 -9.13 12.84 8.10
C HIS A 4 -9.10 11.67 9.09
N ASN A 5 -10.01 10.72 8.87
CA ASN A 5 -9.91 9.37 9.42
C ASN A 5 -9.25 8.52 8.32
N ILE A 6 -8.07 7.96 8.59
CA ILE A 6 -7.28 7.19 7.62
C ILE A 6 -8.16 6.03 7.11
N THR A 7 -8.69 6.19 5.90
CA THR A 7 -9.56 5.21 5.24
C THR A 7 -8.83 4.81 3.97
N ILE A 8 -7.90 3.85 4.08
CA ILE A 8 -7.27 3.24 2.92
C ILE A 8 -8.38 2.57 2.11
N HIS A 9 -8.58 3.00 0.88
CA HIS A 9 -9.64 2.49 0.04
C HIS A 9 -9.04 1.80 -1.19
N LYS A 10 -9.64 0.68 -1.61
CA LYS A 10 -9.19 -0.11 -2.77
C LYS A 10 -9.16 0.64 -4.11
N HIS A 11 -9.85 1.78 -4.19
CA HIS A 11 -9.81 2.72 -5.33
C HIS A 11 -8.66 3.73 -5.27
N MET A 12 -7.87 3.77 -4.19
CA MET A 12 -6.64 4.57 -4.18
C MET A 12 -5.64 3.96 -5.16
N THR A 13 -4.89 4.84 -5.83
CA THR A 13 -3.80 4.42 -6.72
C THR A 13 -2.56 4.11 -5.91
N VAL A 14 -1.68 3.27 -6.46
CA VAL A 14 -0.37 2.99 -5.86
C VAL A 14 0.37 4.29 -5.57
N LEU A 15 0.36 5.23 -6.52
CA LEU A 15 0.96 6.55 -6.36
C LEU A 15 0.37 7.35 -5.18
N ASP A 16 -0.96 7.34 -5.00
CA ASP A 16 -1.61 8.09 -3.92
C ASP A 16 -1.22 7.53 -2.54
N VAL A 17 -1.13 6.19 -2.44
CA VAL A 17 -0.71 5.50 -1.21
C VAL A 17 0.76 5.76 -0.89
N VAL A 18 1.69 5.56 -1.83
CA VAL A 18 3.12 5.78 -1.56
C VAL A 18 3.44 7.26 -1.36
N SER A 19 2.69 8.16 -2.00
CA SER A 19 2.85 9.60 -1.85
C SER A 19 2.25 10.14 -0.56
N GLN A 20 1.18 9.54 -0.02
CA GLN A 20 0.65 9.87 1.31
C GLN A 20 1.40 9.17 2.44
N TYR A 21 1.92 7.97 2.19
CA TYR A 21 2.47 7.09 3.23
C TYR A 21 3.81 6.49 2.80
N HIS A 22 4.89 7.21 3.08
CA HIS A 22 6.27 6.78 2.82
C HIS A 22 6.66 5.42 3.47
N GLY A 23 5.91 4.93 4.46
CA GLY A 23 6.12 3.63 5.07
C GLY A 23 5.70 2.43 4.23
N THR A 24 4.87 2.65 3.20
CA THR A 24 4.30 1.57 2.40
C THR A 24 5.25 1.04 1.33
N ASP A 25 6.38 1.71 1.09
CA ASP A 25 7.40 1.33 0.11
C ASP A 25 7.94 -0.09 0.36
N ALA A 26 8.11 -0.48 1.64
CA ALA A 26 8.54 -1.83 2.03
C ALA A 26 7.51 -2.91 1.70
N VAL A 27 6.21 -2.59 1.81
CA VAL A 27 5.12 -3.48 1.42
C VAL A 27 5.16 -3.67 -0.08
N PHE A 28 5.16 -2.58 -0.85
CA PHE A 28 5.24 -2.64 -2.31
C PHE A 28 6.49 -3.37 -2.81
N GLN A 29 7.64 -3.20 -2.16
CA GLN A 29 8.87 -3.92 -2.51
C GLN A 29 8.73 -5.45 -2.34
N ARG A 30 8.02 -5.94 -1.32
CA ARG A 30 7.73 -7.38 -1.19
C ARG A 30 6.82 -7.87 -2.31
N TYR A 31 5.80 -7.09 -2.64
CA TYR A 31 4.90 -7.43 -3.74
C TYR A 31 5.63 -7.39 -5.10
N ASP A 32 6.57 -6.45 -5.31
CA ASP A 32 7.45 -6.37 -6.48
C ASP A 32 8.19 -7.71 -6.72
N VAL A 33 8.76 -8.26 -5.63
CA VAL A 33 9.44 -9.55 -5.64
C VAL A 33 8.46 -10.70 -5.90
N LEU A 34 7.24 -10.63 -5.36
CA LEU A 34 6.20 -11.65 -5.57
C LEU A 34 5.64 -11.64 -7.00
N ALA A 35 5.46 -10.46 -7.60
CA ALA A 35 5.04 -10.32 -8.99
C ALA A 35 6.18 -10.63 -9.97
N GLY A 36 7.44 -10.50 -9.53
CA GLY A 36 8.62 -10.67 -10.37
C GLY A 36 8.86 -9.52 -11.34
N GLU A 37 8.11 -8.43 -11.19
CA GLU A 37 8.19 -7.21 -11.98
C GLU A 37 7.86 -5.99 -11.13
N CYS A 38 8.25 -4.81 -11.63
CA CYS A 38 8.07 -3.62 -10.85
C CYS A 38 6.61 -3.15 -10.83
N ILE A 39 5.87 -3.50 -9.78
CA ILE A 39 4.45 -3.18 -9.65
C ILE A 39 4.24 -1.67 -9.63
N CYS A 40 5.16 -0.93 -9.00
CA CYS A 40 5.16 0.53 -9.06
C CYS A 40 5.29 1.03 -10.50
N CYS A 41 6.10 0.41 -11.37
CA CYS A 41 6.21 0.84 -12.76
C CYS A 41 5.03 0.40 -13.63
N CYS A 42 4.51 -0.81 -13.42
CA CYS A 42 3.43 -1.38 -14.23
C CYS A 42 2.03 -0.93 -13.80
N CYS A 43 1.86 -0.52 -12.54
CA CYS A 43 0.59 -0.18 -11.92
C CYS A 43 0.63 1.15 -11.15
N LEU A 44 1.58 2.05 -11.45
CA LEU A 44 1.73 3.36 -10.75
C LEU A 44 0.41 4.14 -10.64
N PHE A 45 -0.35 4.15 -11.73
CA PHE A 45 -1.63 4.87 -11.85
C PHE A 45 -2.85 3.97 -11.70
N GLU A 46 -2.64 2.67 -11.51
CA GLU A 46 -3.71 1.69 -11.31
C GLU A 46 -4.11 1.68 -9.84
N THR A 47 -5.35 1.24 -9.58
CA THR A 47 -5.86 1.08 -8.22
C THR A 47 -5.33 -0.20 -7.59
N LEU A 48 -5.31 -0.25 -6.26
CA LEU A 48 -4.95 -1.45 -5.52
C LEU A 48 -5.80 -2.66 -5.93
N GLU A 49 -7.09 -2.44 -6.17
CA GLU A 49 -8.02 -3.48 -6.65
C GLU A 49 -7.59 -4.01 -8.02
N THR A 50 -7.34 -3.14 -9.00
CA THR A 50 -7.02 -3.60 -10.37
C THR A 50 -5.68 -4.32 -10.42
N LEU A 51 -4.68 -3.82 -9.71
CA LEU A 51 -3.39 -4.48 -9.52
C LEU A 51 -3.57 -5.87 -8.92
N CYS A 52 -4.29 -5.97 -7.80
CA CYS A 52 -4.53 -7.24 -7.13
C CYS A 52 -5.25 -8.22 -8.04
N LEU A 53 -6.26 -7.75 -8.78
CA LEU A 53 -7.01 -8.58 -9.71
C LEU A 53 -6.17 -9.05 -10.91
N LYS A 54 -5.22 -8.21 -11.36
CA LYS A 54 -4.33 -8.50 -12.51
C LYS A 54 -3.25 -9.53 -12.16
N TYR A 55 -2.70 -9.47 -10.96
CA TYR A 55 -1.69 -10.42 -10.47
C TYR A 55 -2.27 -11.60 -9.68
N GLY A 56 -3.55 -11.54 -9.30
CA GLY A 56 -4.21 -12.55 -8.47
C GLY A 56 -3.86 -12.45 -6.98
N PHE A 57 -3.56 -11.24 -6.48
CA PHE A 57 -3.34 -10.98 -5.06
C PHE A 57 -4.64 -10.57 -4.35
N ASP A 58 -4.65 -10.70 -3.02
CA ASP A 58 -5.76 -10.24 -2.19
C ASP A 58 -5.60 -8.75 -1.84
N VAL A 59 -6.56 -7.95 -2.32
CA VAL A 59 -6.61 -6.51 -2.04
C VAL A 59 -6.80 -6.21 -0.55
N GLU A 60 -7.48 -7.09 0.18
CA GLU A 60 -7.69 -6.94 1.62
C GLU A 60 -6.38 -7.08 2.40
N ILE A 61 -5.53 -8.06 2.05
CA ILE A 61 -4.21 -8.25 2.66
C ILE A 61 -3.31 -7.05 2.38
N LEU A 62 -3.33 -6.56 1.14
CA LEU A 62 -2.52 -5.42 0.76
C LEU A 62 -2.97 -4.14 1.49
N ILE A 63 -4.27 -3.93 1.67
CA ILE A 63 -4.82 -2.82 2.49
C ILE A 63 -4.41 -2.97 3.96
N ASP A 64 -4.44 -4.18 4.50
CA ASP A 64 -4.04 -4.48 5.88
C ASP A 64 -2.55 -4.19 6.11
N GLU A 65 -1.67 -4.69 5.25
CA GLU A 65 -0.22 -4.42 5.28
C GLU A 65 0.08 -2.92 5.14
N ILE A 66 -0.63 -2.21 4.24
CA ILE A 66 -0.50 -0.77 4.10
C ILE A 66 -0.92 -0.06 5.38
N THR A 67 -2.10 -0.41 5.92
CA THR A 67 -2.64 0.18 7.15
C THR A 67 -1.67 -0.04 8.30
N GLU A 68 -1.17 -1.26 8.44
CA GLU A 68 -0.18 -1.65 9.42
C GLU A 68 1.12 -0.82 9.26
N ALA A 69 1.64 -0.68 8.04
CA ALA A 69 2.80 0.15 7.76
C ALA A 69 2.58 1.65 8.03
N THR A 70 1.35 2.16 7.85
CA THR A 70 1.01 3.55 8.22
C THR A 70 1.00 3.74 9.73
N VAL A 71 0.46 2.78 10.48
CA VAL A 71 0.43 2.79 11.96
C VAL A 71 1.85 2.67 12.53
N TYR A 72 2.74 1.92 11.87
CA TYR A 72 4.14 1.78 12.26
C TYR A 72 5.08 2.88 11.73
N SER A 73 4.62 3.79 10.88
CA SER A 73 5.43 4.95 10.44
C SER A 73 5.20 6.19 11.30
N THR A 74 4.09 6.24 12.04
CA THR A 74 3.97 7.02 13.28
C THR A 74 4.65 6.27 14.44
N SER A 75 5.97 6.04 14.36
CA SER A 75 6.84 5.61 15.46
C SER A 75 6.26 4.54 16.42
N PRO A 76 6.49 3.23 16.20
CA PRO A 76 6.61 2.31 17.31
C PRO A 76 7.97 2.60 17.94
N GLU A 77 8.00 3.39 19.02
CA GLU A 77 9.16 3.40 19.91
C GLU A 77 9.41 1.94 20.32
N PRO A 78 10.51 1.30 19.88
CA PRO A 78 10.81 -0.06 20.29
C PRO A 78 11.21 0.03 21.75
N ARG A 79 10.34 -0.44 22.66
CA ARG A 79 10.71 -0.65 24.05
C ARG A 79 11.95 -1.56 24.10
N LYS A 80 13.10 -0.96 24.41
CA LYS A 80 14.24 -1.64 25.03
C LYS A 80 14.03 -1.69 26.54
#